data_AF-A0A3D3LC83-F1
#
_entry.id   AF-A0A3D3LC83-F1
#
_cell.length_a   1.000
_cell.length_b   1.000
_cell.length_c   1.000
_cell.angle_alpha   90.00
_cell.angle_beta   90.00
_cell.angle_gamma   90.00
#
_symmetry.space_group_name_H-M   'P 1'
#
loop_
_entity.id
_entity.type
_entity.pdbx_description
1 polymer ?
#
loop_
_entity_poly.entity_id
_entity_poly.type
_entity_poly.pdbx_seq_one_letter_code
_entity_poly.pdbx_strand_id
1 'polypeptide(L)'
;MEPTPSPDEPPQRLSWSGMTHVGRLRSNNEDAFLALTYNDREVRYLGKTGASCFDDGDFVFAVSDGMGGANAGEFASRIAVERITRIMPRLYRLAAQNLGAGVSDALEDIFHQVHAELGRMGRFYEECAGMGATLSMAVFCPGWMHFCHIGDSRIYYLPAGGGMRQVSHDHSHVGWLRREGKINEREARSHPRKNVLNQALGAGHQILSPQFGSVSCHSGDRFLLCT
;
A
#
# COMPACT_ATOMS: atom_id res chain seq x y z
N MET A 1 -1.27 -33.25 20.97
CA MET A 1 -2.26 -32.55 20.12
C MET A 1 -2.19 -31.11 20.55
N GLU A 2 -1.60 -30.23 19.73
CA GLU A 2 -1.72 -28.80 19.96
C GLU A 2 -3.20 -28.42 19.80
N PRO A 3 -3.75 -27.57 20.69
CA PRO A 3 -5.12 -27.13 20.58
C PRO A 3 -5.28 -26.37 19.26
N THR A 4 -6.30 -26.73 18.48
CA THR A 4 -6.71 -25.96 17.30
C THR A 4 -7.13 -24.57 17.80
N PRO A 5 -6.49 -23.48 17.33
CA PRO A 5 -6.85 -22.14 17.76
C PRO A 5 -8.30 -21.84 17.43
N SER A 6 -9.00 -21.17 18.35
CA SER A 6 -10.38 -20.74 18.18
C SER A 6 -10.48 -19.80 16.97
N PRO A 7 -11.56 -19.85 16.16
CA PRO A 7 -11.77 -18.89 15.07
C PRO A 7 -11.83 -17.42 15.53
N ASP A 8 -12.01 -17.16 16.83
CA ASP A 8 -12.00 -15.81 17.44
C ASP A 8 -10.63 -15.36 17.98
N GLU A 9 -9.59 -16.21 17.93
CA GLU A 9 -8.25 -15.80 18.37
C GLU A 9 -7.49 -15.05 17.26
N PRO A 10 -6.84 -13.91 17.58
CA PRO A 10 -6.06 -13.18 16.61
C PRO A 10 -4.91 -14.07 16.09
N PRO A 11 -4.55 -13.97 14.80
CA PRO A 11 -3.48 -14.76 14.24
C PRO A 11 -2.17 -14.45 14.97
N GLN A 12 -1.51 -15.49 15.45
CA GLN A 12 -0.24 -15.35 16.18
C GLN A 12 0.96 -15.24 15.23
N ARG A 13 0.79 -15.62 13.96
CA ARG A 13 1.84 -15.68 12.95
C ARG A 13 1.38 -15.12 11.62
N LEU A 14 2.27 -14.40 10.95
CA LEU A 14 2.09 -13.94 9.58
C LEU A 14 3.16 -14.58 8.67
N SER A 15 2.73 -15.09 7.51
CA SER A 15 3.61 -15.54 6.43
C SER A 15 3.42 -14.68 5.20
N TRP A 16 4.50 -14.33 4.52
CA TRP A 16 4.47 -13.46 3.35
C TRP A 16 5.36 -13.95 2.21
N SER A 17 5.03 -13.49 1.02
CA SER A 17 5.80 -13.66 -0.21
C SER A 17 5.60 -12.45 -1.12
N GLY A 18 6.65 -11.99 -1.78
CA GLY A 18 6.63 -10.85 -2.67
C GLY A 18 7.47 -11.09 -3.93
N MET A 19 6.98 -10.57 -5.06
CA MET A 19 7.63 -10.69 -6.35
C MET A 19 7.34 -9.42 -7.17
N THR A 20 8.29 -9.03 -8.01
CA THR A 20 8.13 -7.96 -8.99
C THR A 20 8.87 -8.36 -10.27
N HIS A 21 8.39 -7.91 -11.44
CA HIS A 21 8.93 -8.30 -12.74
C HIS A 21 8.62 -7.21 -13.78
N VAL A 22 9.60 -6.85 -14.62
CA VAL A 22 9.48 -5.81 -15.68
C VAL A 22 8.37 -6.08 -16.71
N GLY A 23 7.97 -7.33 -16.84
CA GLY A 23 6.99 -7.79 -17.80
C GLY A 23 7.61 -8.06 -19.17
N ARG A 24 6.83 -7.89 -20.24
CA ARG A 24 7.27 -8.17 -21.63
C ARG A 24 7.37 -6.93 -22.51
N LEU A 25 6.83 -5.81 -22.07
CA LEU A 25 6.64 -4.61 -22.91
C LEU A 25 7.49 -3.42 -22.44
N ARG A 26 7.74 -3.29 -21.15
CA ARG A 26 8.51 -2.18 -20.57
C ARG A 26 10.00 -2.48 -20.62
N SER A 27 10.80 -1.43 -20.71
CA SER A 27 12.27 -1.49 -20.66
C SER A 27 12.83 -1.53 -19.24
N ASN A 28 12.09 -0.98 -18.28
CA ASN A 28 12.45 -0.87 -16.87
C ASN A 28 11.25 -1.24 -16.00
N ASN A 29 11.54 -1.64 -14.76
CA ASN A 29 10.52 -1.97 -13.78
C ASN A 29 10.25 -0.75 -12.90
N GLU A 30 9.08 -0.15 -13.04
CA GLU A 30 8.67 1.02 -12.26
C GLU A 30 7.88 0.62 -11.00
N ASP A 31 7.69 -0.69 -10.78
CA ASP A 31 7.07 -1.23 -9.57
C ASP A 31 8.08 -1.38 -8.43
N ALA A 32 7.67 -0.96 -7.24
CA ALA A 32 8.39 -1.20 -6.00
C ALA A 32 7.49 -1.86 -4.96
N PHE A 33 8.06 -2.74 -4.14
CA PHE A 33 7.38 -3.26 -2.96
C PHE A 33 8.27 -3.20 -1.74
N LEU A 34 7.63 -3.18 -0.57
CA LEU A 34 8.25 -3.11 0.74
C LEU A 34 7.62 -4.15 1.65
N ALA A 35 8.46 -4.82 2.42
CA ALA A 35 8.06 -5.62 3.56
C ALA A 35 8.97 -5.24 4.73
N LEU A 36 8.39 -4.86 5.84
CA LEU A 36 9.11 -4.52 7.06
C LEU A 36 8.35 -4.99 8.29
N THR A 37 9.08 -5.21 9.37
CA THR A 37 8.53 -5.32 10.71
C THR A 37 9.06 -4.17 11.55
N TYR A 38 8.29 -3.74 12.54
CA TYR A 38 8.67 -2.66 13.42
C TYR A 38 8.11 -2.83 14.82
N ASN A 39 8.86 -2.32 15.79
CA ASN A 39 8.46 -2.24 17.19
C ASN A 39 8.88 -0.89 17.79
N ASP A 40 8.87 -0.79 19.12
CA ASP A 40 9.24 0.42 19.88
C ASP A 40 10.70 0.84 19.71
N ARG A 41 11.57 -0.06 19.23
CA ARG A 41 13.02 0.12 19.21
C ARG A 41 13.60 0.19 17.80
N GLU A 42 13.09 -0.61 16.87
CA GLU A 42 13.69 -0.77 15.55
C GLU A 42 12.66 -1.00 14.43
N VAL A 43 13.10 -0.68 13.22
CA VAL A 43 12.46 -1.09 11.96
C VAL A 43 13.41 -2.03 11.25
N ARG A 44 12.92 -3.19 10.82
CA ARG A 44 13.71 -4.18 10.11
C ARG A 44 13.07 -4.52 8.77
N TYR A 45 13.88 -4.46 7.73
CA TYR A 45 13.48 -4.95 6.40
C TYR A 45 13.29 -6.46 6.44
N LEU A 46 12.20 -6.92 5.85
CA LEU A 46 11.90 -8.32 5.67
C LEU A 46 12.32 -8.75 4.27
N GLY A 47 12.75 -10.00 4.15
CA GLY A 47 13.02 -10.61 2.85
C GLY A 47 11.75 -10.77 2.02
N LYS A 48 11.92 -11.10 0.73
CA LYS A 48 10.80 -11.34 -0.19
C LYS A 48 9.83 -12.40 0.31
N THR A 49 10.33 -13.41 1.00
CA THR A 49 9.55 -14.50 1.57
C THR A 49 9.93 -14.67 3.03
N GLY A 50 8.97 -14.97 3.88
CA GLY A 50 9.25 -15.25 5.29
C GLY A 50 7.99 -15.53 6.08
N ALA A 51 8.19 -15.83 7.35
CA ALA A 51 7.10 -15.91 8.31
C ALA A 51 7.63 -15.59 9.71
N SER A 52 6.85 -14.86 10.48
CA SER A 52 7.22 -14.42 11.83
C SER A 52 5.98 -14.28 12.71
N CYS A 53 6.16 -14.39 14.02
CA CYS A 53 5.12 -14.11 15.01
C CYS A 53 5.01 -12.60 15.24
N PHE A 54 3.85 -12.16 15.75
CA PHE A 54 3.63 -10.76 16.15
C PHE A 54 4.34 -10.39 17.45
N ASP A 55 5.02 -11.33 18.11
CA ASP A 55 5.76 -11.11 19.36
C ASP A 55 6.87 -10.06 19.23
N ASP A 56 7.47 -9.96 18.03
CA ASP A 56 8.60 -9.06 17.75
C ASP A 56 8.18 -7.70 17.20
N GLY A 57 6.89 -7.51 16.89
CA GLY A 57 6.34 -6.27 16.34
C GLY A 57 5.24 -6.47 15.29
N ASP A 58 4.75 -5.34 14.80
CA ASP A 58 3.77 -5.28 13.72
C ASP A 58 4.46 -5.39 12.35
N PHE A 59 3.68 -5.64 11.30
CA PHE A 59 4.20 -5.78 9.94
C PHE A 59 3.63 -4.72 9.01
N VAL A 60 4.45 -4.20 8.11
CA VAL A 60 4.00 -3.31 7.04
C VAL A 60 4.39 -3.88 5.70
N PHE A 61 3.41 -3.93 4.80
CA PHE A 61 3.60 -4.25 3.40
C PHE A 61 3.12 -3.08 2.56
N ALA A 62 3.87 -2.73 1.53
CA ALA A 62 3.44 -1.72 0.57
C ALA A 62 3.83 -2.12 -0.84
N VAL A 63 3.00 -1.72 -1.80
CA VAL A 63 3.30 -1.77 -3.23
C VAL A 63 3.07 -0.39 -3.84
N SER A 64 3.87 -0.04 -4.83
CA SER A 64 3.84 1.24 -5.51
C SER A 64 4.15 1.04 -6.98
N ASP A 65 3.30 1.56 -7.86
CA ASP A 65 3.51 1.65 -9.30
C ASP A 65 3.92 3.08 -9.64
N GLY A 66 5.13 3.23 -10.15
CA GLY A 66 5.72 4.50 -10.51
C GLY A 66 5.30 4.94 -11.90
N MET A 67 4.94 6.22 -12.03
CA MET A 67 4.61 6.81 -13.32
C MET A 67 5.36 8.11 -13.55
N GLY A 68 5.72 8.36 -14.81
CA GLY A 68 6.44 9.53 -15.25
C GLY A 68 7.03 9.31 -16.64
N GLY A 69 7.64 10.34 -17.22
CA GLY A 69 8.54 10.15 -18.36
C GLY A 69 9.87 9.54 -17.92
N ALA A 70 10.74 9.20 -18.88
CA ALA A 70 12.10 8.71 -18.64
C ALA A 70 12.21 7.72 -17.45
N ASN A 71 13.19 7.88 -16.57
CA ASN A 71 13.40 7.04 -15.37
C ASN A 71 12.64 7.56 -14.13
N ALA A 72 11.71 8.50 -14.31
CA ALA A 72 11.08 9.20 -13.19
C ALA A 72 10.08 8.31 -12.43
N GLY A 73 9.45 7.33 -13.10
CA GLY A 73 8.53 6.38 -12.48
C GLY A 73 9.23 5.47 -11.47
N GLU A 74 10.31 4.79 -11.90
CA GLU A 74 11.14 3.96 -11.00
C GLU A 74 11.63 4.75 -9.78
N PHE A 75 12.04 6.00 -9.98
CA PHE A 75 12.48 6.85 -8.87
C PHE A 75 11.32 7.17 -7.92
N ALA A 76 10.14 7.50 -8.45
CA ALA A 76 8.96 7.85 -7.67
C ALA A 76 8.47 6.69 -6.79
N SER A 77 8.32 5.48 -7.34
CA SER A 77 7.85 4.32 -6.56
C SER A 77 8.86 3.90 -5.49
N ARG A 78 10.15 3.96 -5.79
CA ARG A 78 11.21 3.69 -4.82
C ARG A 78 11.23 4.71 -3.68
N ILE A 79 11.13 6.01 -3.97
CA ILE A 79 11.00 7.04 -2.92
C ILE A 79 9.77 6.76 -2.06
N ALA A 80 8.64 6.44 -2.69
CA ALA A 80 7.38 6.22 -1.98
C ALA A 80 7.53 5.15 -0.90
N VAL A 81 8.15 4.02 -1.24
CA VAL A 81 8.39 2.95 -0.27
C VAL A 81 9.54 3.25 0.71
N GLU A 82 10.63 3.87 0.27
CA GLU A 82 11.77 4.20 1.16
C GLU A 82 11.37 5.18 2.27
N ARG A 83 10.49 6.14 1.98
CA ARG A 83 10.07 7.13 2.98
C ARG A 83 9.23 6.54 4.10
N ILE A 84 8.45 5.49 3.84
CA ILE A 84 7.70 4.74 4.86
C ILE A 84 8.64 4.32 6.00
N THR A 85 9.81 3.78 5.65
CA THR A 85 10.78 3.26 6.64
C THR A 85 11.34 4.33 7.58
N ARG A 86 11.43 5.59 7.12
CA ARG A 86 11.95 6.70 7.92
C ARG A 86 10.90 7.30 8.84
N ILE A 87 9.63 7.25 8.44
CA ILE A 87 8.53 7.92 9.14
C ILE A 87 7.92 6.99 10.19
N MET A 88 7.83 5.68 9.92
CA MET A 88 7.20 4.70 10.81
C MET A 88 7.71 4.67 12.26
N PRO A 89 9.04 4.67 12.54
CA PRO A 89 9.53 4.66 13.93
C PRO A 89 9.09 5.89 14.74
N ARG A 90 8.89 7.03 14.07
CA ARG A 90 8.45 8.27 14.72
C ARG A 90 6.97 8.19 15.06
N LEU A 91 6.15 7.70 14.14
CA LEU A 91 4.71 7.59 14.32
C LEU A 91 4.34 6.55 15.39
N TYR A 92 5.04 5.42 15.43
CA TYR A 92 4.84 4.43 16.49
C TYR A 92 5.14 5.02 17.89
N ARG A 93 6.26 5.73 18.05
CA ARG A 93 6.58 6.38 19.33
C ARG A 93 5.55 7.43 19.73
N LEU A 94 5.01 8.17 18.78
CA LEU A 94 3.97 9.16 19.03
C LEU A 94 2.63 8.50 19.42
N ALA A 95 2.25 7.41 18.76
CA ALA A 95 1.07 6.62 19.10
C ALA A 95 1.20 5.94 20.48
N ALA A 96 2.39 5.43 20.83
CA ALA A 96 2.67 4.84 22.13
C ALA A 96 2.69 5.88 23.28
N GLN A 97 3.00 7.15 22.98
CA GLN A 97 3.09 8.24 23.97
C GLN A 97 1.81 9.07 24.10
N ASN A 98 0.92 9.07 23.09
CA ASN A 98 -0.33 9.81 23.11
C ASN A 98 -1.54 8.90 22.91
N LEU A 99 -2.38 8.82 23.96
CA LEU A 99 -3.73 8.25 24.02
C LEU A 99 -4.69 8.84 22.95
N GLY A 100 -4.53 8.50 21.67
CA GLY A 100 -5.60 8.73 20.68
C GLY A 100 -5.24 8.96 19.21
N ALA A 101 -3.96 9.12 18.84
CA ALA A 101 -3.61 9.19 17.41
C ALA A 101 -3.69 7.77 16.82
N GLY A 102 -4.67 7.53 15.95
CA GLY A 102 -4.94 6.21 15.40
C GLY A 102 -3.89 5.79 14.36
N VAL A 103 -3.80 4.49 14.08
CA VAL A 103 -3.01 3.96 12.94
C VAL A 103 -3.36 4.70 11.64
N SER A 104 -4.61 5.12 11.48
CA SER A 104 -5.07 5.94 10.35
C SER A 104 -4.37 7.29 10.23
N ASP A 105 -4.20 8.03 11.32
CA ASP A 105 -3.56 9.36 11.32
C ASP A 105 -2.08 9.22 10.93
N ALA A 106 -1.43 8.18 11.46
CA ALA A 106 -0.06 7.82 11.11
C ALA A 106 0.06 7.48 9.61
N LEU A 107 -0.88 6.71 9.06
CA LEU A 107 -0.92 6.40 7.64
C LEU A 107 -1.15 7.65 6.78
N GLU A 108 -2.01 8.56 7.20
CA GLU A 108 -2.27 9.82 6.50
C GLU A 108 -1.00 10.69 6.43
N ASP A 109 -0.33 10.85 7.57
CA ASP A 109 0.91 11.61 7.67
C ASP A 109 2.01 11.05 6.77
N ILE A 110 2.12 9.72 6.64
CA ILE A 110 3.06 9.10 5.69
C ILE A 110 2.73 9.50 4.27
N PHE A 111 1.47 9.35 3.86
CA PHE A 111 1.05 9.63 2.47
C PHE A 111 1.26 11.10 2.12
N HIS A 112 0.95 12.02 3.04
CA HIS A 112 1.20 13.44 2.85
C HIS A 112 2.69 13.78 2.77
N GLN A 113 3.54 13.18 3.61
CA GLN A 113 4.99 13.39 3.55
C GLN A 113 5.62 12.81 2.28
N VAL A 114 5.17 11.63 1.84
CA VAL A 114 5.62 11.04 0.57
C VAL A 114 5.21 11.94 -0.60
N HIS A 115 3.96 12.39 -0.63
CA HIS A 115 3.46 13.29 -1.66
C HIS A 115 4.24 14.61 -1.70
N ALA A 116 4.47 15.23 -0.55
CA ALA A 116 5.22 16.47 -0.44
C ALA A 116 6.65 16.30 -0.97
N GLU A 117 7.30 15.16 -0.69
CA GLU A 117 8.64 14.86 -1.20
C GLU A 117 8.64 14.66 -2.71
N LEU A 118 7.71 13.87 -3.25
CA LEU A 118 7.60 13.68 -4.70
C LEU A 118 7.33 15.00 -5.42
N GLY A 119 6.41 15.82 -4.88
CA GLY A 119 6.13 17.14 -5.41
C GLY A 119 7.30 18.11 -5.30
N ARG A 120 8.09 18.05 -4.21
CA ARG A 120 9.32 18.83 -4.05
C ARG A 120 10.33 18.45 -5.12
N MET A 121 10.57 17.16 -5.29
CA MET A 121 11.53 16.65 -6.27
C MET A 121 11.13 16.98 -7.70
N GLY A 122 9.86 16.81 -8.07
CA GLY A 122 9.37 17.20 -9.40
C GLY A 122 9.36 18.71 -9.67
N ARG A 123 9.48 19.57 -8.64
CA ARG A 123 9.65 21.02 -8.80
C ARG A 123 11.11 21.44 -8.97
N PHE A 124 12.06 20.74 -8.34
CA PHE A 124 13.46 21.16 -8.28
C PHE A 124 14.39 20.39 -9.21
N TYR A 125 13.97 19.22 -9.71
CA TYR A 125 14.75 18.41 -10.64
C TYR A 125 13.94 18.19 -11.92
N GLU A 126 14.50 18.62 -13.05
CA GLU A 126 13.85 18.53 -14.36
C GLU A 126 13.60 17.07 -14.75
N GLU A 127 14.51 16.16 -14.37
CA GLU A 127 14.39 14.72 -14.62
C GLU A 127 13.26 14.06 -13.81
N CYS A 128 12.79 14.73 -12.75
CA CYS A 128 11.68 14.28 -11.90
C CYS A 128 10.36 15.00 -12.22
N ALA A 129 10.36 15.89 -13.22
CA ALA A 129 9.19 16.69 -13.56
C ALA A 129 7.99 15.79 -13.90
N GLY A 130 6.86 16.04 -13.23
CA GLY A 130 5.63 15.28 -13.44
C GLY A 130 5.65 13.84 -12.89
N MET A 131 6.69 13.43 -12.16
CA MET A 131 6.71 12.10 -11.57
C MET A 131 5.61 11.91 -10.53
N GLY A 132 5.06 10.71 -10.49
CA GLY A 132 4.11 10.31 -9.46
C GLY A 132 4.16 8.81 -9.24
N ALA A 133 3.44 8.36 -8.22
CA ALA A 133 3.32 6.95 -7.95
C ALA A 133 1.98 6.63 -7.29
N THR A 134 1.47 5.43 -7.54
CA THR A 134 0.46 4.83 -6.67
C THR A 134 1.10 4.42 -5.35
N LEU A 135 0.30 4.25 -4.30
CA LEU A 135 0.75 3.62 -3.07
C LEU A 135 -0.39 2.88 -2.42
N SER A 136 -0.21 1.57 -2.22
CA SER A 136 -1.10 0.73 -1.44
C SER A 136 -0.29 0.15 -0.28
N MET A 137 -0.64 0.53 0.95
CA MET A 137 0.07 0.16 2.16
C MET A 137 -0.88 -0.53 3.13
N ALA A 138 -0.42 -1.63 3.73
CA ALA A 138 -1.14 -2.40 4.73
C ALA A 138 -0.26 -2.60 5.98
N VAL A 139 -0.81 -2.29 7.14
CA VAL A 139 -0.23 -2.50 8.47
C VAL A 139 -0.99 -3.63 9.13
N PHE A 140 -0.29 -4.69 9.49
CA PHE A 140 -0.83 -5.83 10.20
C PHE A 140 -0.45 -5.72 11.67
N CYS A 141 -1.48 -5.70 12.51
CA CYS A 141 -1.42 -5.82 13.95
C CYS A 141 -2.17 -7.09 14.37
N PRO A 142 -2.02 -7.60 15.60
CA PRO A 142 -2.80 -8.74 16.07
C PRO A 142 -4.31 -8.55 15.84
N GLY A 143 -4.91 -9.42 15.02
CA GLY A 143 -6.34 -9.43 14.72
C GLY A 143 -6.84 -8.40 13.69
N TRP A 144 -5.98 -7.49 13.19
CA TRP A 144 -6.40 -6.43 12.26
C TRP A 144 -5.37 -6.14 11.17
N MET A 145 -5.87 -5.79 9.99
CA MET A 145 -5.12 -5.16 8.92
C MET A 145 -5.71 -3.79 8.66
N HIS A 146 -4.91 -2.74 8.88
CA HIS A 146 -5.23 -1.37 8.50
C HIS A 146 -4.57 -1.05 7.17
N PHE A 147 -5.26 -0.33 6.28
CA PHE A 147 -4.67 0.07 5.01
C PHE A 147 -4.91 1.53 4.69
N CYS A 148 -3.98 2.06 3.90
CA CYS A 148 -4.10 3.34 3.22
C CYS A 148 -3.76 3.14 1.75
N HIS A 149 -4.56 3.72 0.85
CA HIS A 149 -4.48 3.47 -0.57
C HIS A 149 -4.69 4.74 -1.41
N ILE A 150 -3.86 4.91 -2.43
CA ILE A 150 -4.05 5.90 -3.49
C ILE A 150 -3.53 5.37 -4.84
N GLY A 151 -4.27 5.62 -5.91
CA GLY A 151 -3.94 5.13 -7.25
C GLY A 151 -4.86 4.00 -7.69
N ASP A 152 -4.42 3.14 -8.59
CA ASP A 152 -5.18 2.00 -9.13
C ASP A 152 -4.54 0.64 -8.87
N SER A 153 -3.41 0.60 -8.15
CA SER A 153 -2.96 -0.60 -7.46
C SER A 153 -4.03 -1.10 -6.47
N ARG A 154 -3.97 -2.36 -6.06
CA ARG A 154 -5.11 -2.99 -5.38
C ARG A 154 -4.71 -3.76 -4.13
N ILE A 155 -5.64 -3.75 -3.18
CA ILE A 155 -5.61 -4.56 -1.97
C ILE A 155 -6.82 -5.49 -2.01
N TYR A 156 -6.57 -6.79 -1.86
CA TYR A 156 -7.60 -7.82 -1.78
C TYR A 156 -7.54 -8.54 -0.44
N TYR A 157 -8.72 -8.90 0.06
CA TYR A 157 -8.92 -9.79 1.20
C TYR A 157 -9.51 -11.11 0.72
N LEU A 158 -8.90 -12.20 1.19
CA LEU A 158 -9.23 -13.57 0.84
C LEU A 158 -9.45 -14.36 2.15
N PRO A 159 -10.69 -14.38 2.69
CA PRO A 159 -11.00 -15.11 3.91
C PRO A 159 -10.74 -16.61 3.74
N ALA A 160 -10.36 -17.30 4.82
CA ALA A 160 -10.03 -18.73 4.79
C ALA A 160 -11.11 -19.60 4.12
N GLY A 161 -12.38 -19.32 4.40
CA GLY A 161 -13.54 -20.07 3.90
C GLY A 161 -14.31 -19.41 2.76
N GLY A 162 -13.81 -18.33 2.15
CA GLY A 162 -14.59 -17.52 1.21
C GLY A 162 -13.86 -17.08 -0.06
N GLY A 163 -14.56 -16.27 -0.86
CA GLY A 163 -14.04 -15.74 -2.12
C GLY A 163 -13.16 -14.50 -1.95
N MET A 164 -12.38 -14.17 -2.98
CA MET A 164 -11.57 -12.96 -3.03
C MET A 164 -12.42 -11.71 -3.21
N ARG A 165 -12.23 -10.70 -2.36
CA ARG A 165 -12.83 -9.37 -2.51
C ARG A 165 -11.77 -8.27 -2.54
N GLN A 166 -11.94 -7.30 -3.44
CA GLN A 166 -11.15 -6.08 -3.42
C GLN A 166 -11.62 -5.19 -2.26
N VAL A 167 -10.69 -4.68 -1.45
CA VAL A 167 -11.00 -3.75 -0.34
C VAL A 167 -10.61 -2.31 -0.65
N SER A 168 -9.65 -2.11 -1.56
CA SER A 168 -9.32 -0.80 -2.10
C SER A 168 -10.29 -0.37 -3.21
N HIS A 169 -10.36 0.92 -3.47
CA HIS A 169 -11.11 1.52 -4.57
C HIS A 169 -10.14 2.16 -5.56
N ASP A 170 -10.13 1.69 -6.80
CA ASP A 170 -9.29 2.28 -7.84
C ASP A 170 -9.60 3.78 -7.98
N HIS A 171 -8.62 4.63 -7.73
CA HIS A 171 -8.69 6.07 -7.98
C HIS A 171 -8.40 6.40 -9.45
N SER A 172 -8.87 5.56 -10.37
CA SER A 172 -8.86 5.80 -11.82
C SER A 172 -10.21 6.32 -12.31
N HIS A 173 -10.22 6.89 -13.51
CA HIS A 173 -11.44 7.37 -14.16
C HIS A 173 -12.46 6.22 -14.32
N VAL A 174 -12.01 5.06 -14.78
CA VAL A 174 -12.86 3.87 -14.94
C VAL A 174 -13.27 3.28 -13.59
N GLY A 175 -12.40 3.35 -12.58
CA GLY A 175 -12.72 2.95 -11.21
C GLY A 175 -13.88 3.75 -10.64
N TRP A 176 -13.89 5.07 -10.84
CA TRP A 176 -15.00 5.93 -10.46
C TRP A 176 -16.28 5.58 -11.23
N LEU A 177 -16.23 5.44 -12.56
CA LEU A 177 -17.40 5.08 -13.38
C LEU A 177 -18.03 3.75 -12.94
N ARG A 178 -17.21 2.76 -12.57
CA ARG A 178 -17.69 1.48 -12.04
C ARG A 178 -18.40 1.64 -10.70
N ARG A 179 -17.83 2.42 -9.77
CA ARG A 179 -18.45 2.67 -8.46
C ARG A 179 -19.80 3.38 -8.59
N GLU A 180 -19.92 4.28 -9.56
CA GLU A 180 -21.17 4.97 -9.89
C GLU A 180 -22.17 4.09 -10.66
N GLY A 181 -21.85 2.83 -10.95
CA GLY A 181 -22.70 1.91 -11.73
C GLY A 181 -22.87 2.31 -13.20
N LYS A 182 -22.04 3.22 -13.72
CA LYS A 182 -22.13 3.74 -15.10
C LYS A 182 -21.56 2.80 -16.13
N ILE A 183 -20.57 1.98 -15.73
CA ILE A 183 -19.97 0.95 -16.58
C ILE A 183 -19.77 -0.34 -15.79
N ASN A 184 -19.80 -1.47 -16.48
CA ASN A 184 -19.45 -2.77 -15.91
C ASN A 184 -17.94 -3.08 -16.02
N GLU A 185 -17.51 -4.20 -15.45
CA GLU A 185 -16.10 -4.64 -15.46
C GLU A 185 -15.54 -4.85 -16.88
N ARG A 186 -16.35 -5.35 -17.81
CA ARG A 186 -15.90 -5.60 -19.19
C ARG A 186 -15.65 -4.29 -19.92
N GLU A 187 -16.56 -3.33 -19.77
CA GLU A 187 -16.45 -2.00 -20.36
C GLU A 187 -15.26 -1.22 -19.81
N ALA A 188 -14.98 -1.33 -18.51
CA ALA A 188 -13.82 -0.69 -17.88
C ALA A 188 -12.49 -1.17 -18.49
N ARG A 189 -12.35 -2.46 -18.81
CA ARG A 189 -11.13 -3.04 -19.39
C ARG A 189 -10.84 -2.58 -20.82
N SER A 190 -11.89 -2.25 -21.58
CA SER A 190 -11.79 -1.75 -22.95
C SER A 190 -11.90 -0.23 -23.05
N HIS A 191 -12.11 0.48 -21.95
CA HIS A 191 -12.36 1.92 -21.97
C HIS A 191 -11.11 2.68 -22.47
N PRO A 192 -11.25 3.69 -23.36
CA PRO A 192 -10.11 4.45 -23.88
C PRO A 192 -9.28 5.14 -22.80
N ARG A 193 -9.91 5.51 -21.68
CA ARG A 193 -9.29 6.18 -20.53
C ARG A 193 -9.02 5.24 -19.35
N LYS A 194 -8.81 3.95 -19.60
CA LYS A 194 -8.59 2.95 -18.53
C LYS A 194 -7.34 3.18 -17.69
N ASN A 195 -6.31 3.80 -18.25
CA ASN A 195 -5.05 4.11 -17.56
C ASN A 195 -5.02 5.54 -16.97
N VAL A 196 -6.14 6.26 -16.96
CA VAL A 196 -6.19 7.64 -16.45
C VAL A 196 -6.46 7.60 -14.95
N LEU A 197 -5.46 8.01 -14.16
CA LEU A 197 -5.58 8.19 -12.72
C LEU A 197 -6.20 9.55 -12.36
N ASN A 198 -7.11 9.53 -11.39
CA ASN A 198 -7.69 10.73 -10.78
C ASN A 198 -6.93 11.14 -9.51
N GLN A 199 -6.28 10.19 -8.82
CA GLN A 199 -5.45 10.45 -7.64
C GLN A 199 -4.19 9.60 -7.69
N ALA A 200 -3.06 10.22 -7.37
CA ALA A 200 -1.78 9.58 -7.12
C ALA A 200 -0.91 10.48 -6.24
N LEU A 201 0.18 9.94 -5.71
CA LEU A 201 1.21 10.74 -5.04
C LEU A 201 2.04 11.49 -6.08
N GLY A 202 2.44 12.73 -5.83
CA GLY A 202 3.12 13.57 -6.82
C GLY A 202 2.22 13.97 -8.00
N ALA A 203 2.77 13.92 -9.21
CA ALA A 203 2.10 14.17 -10.50
C ALA A 203 1.31 15.49 -10.59
N GLY A 204 1.71 16.52 -9.82
CA GLY A 204 1.05 17.83 -9.83
C GLY A 204 -0.30 17.87 -9.10
N HIS A 205 -0.70 16.80 -8.40
CA HIS A 205 -1.86 16.83 -7.52
C HIS A 205 -1.61 17.81 -6.36
N GLN A 206 -2.60 18.65 -6.04
CA GLN A 206 -2.50 19.60 -4.92
C GLN A 206 -3.17 19.09 -3.64
N ILE A 207 -4.24 18.33 -3.78
CA ILE A 207 -5.04 17.78 -2.69
C ILE A 207 -5.06 16.28 -2.86
N LEU A 208 -4.77 15.56 -1.78
CA LEU A 208 -4.88 14.12 -1.70
C LEU A 208 -6.15 13.72 -0.96
N SER A 209 -6.79 12.66 -1.46
CA SER A 209 -7.87 11.97 -0.75
C SER A 209 -7.57 10.47 -0.74
N PRO A 210 -6.61 10.02 0.10
CA PRO A 210 -6.32 8.60 0.23
C PRO A 210 -7.50 7.86 0.87
N GLN A 211 -7.69 6.60 0.50
CA GLN A 211 -8.67 5.73 1.10
C GLN A 211 -8.07 5.02 2.31
N PHE A 212 -8.75 5.11 3.45
CA PHE A 212 -8.43 4.34 4.65
C PHE A 212 -9.45 3.24 4.88
N GLY A 213 -9.00 2.13 5.47
CA GLY A 213 -9.89 1.07 5.90
C GLY A 213 -9.21 0.09 6.83
N SER A 214 -10.03 -0.78 7.44
CA SER A 214 -9.57 -1.83 8.33
C SER A 214 -10.31 -3.13 8.02
N VAL A 215 -9.63 -4.26 8.16
CA VAL A 215 -10.19 -5.60 7.99
C VAL A 215 -9.75 -6.46 9.18
N SER A 216 -10.69 -7.17 9.80
CA SER A 216 -10.38 -8.16 10.84
C SER A 216 -9.63 -9.34 10.23
N CYS A 217 -8.54 -9.75 10.87
CA CYS A 217 -7.70 -10.86 10.44
C CYS A 217 -8.00 -12.10 11.29
N HIS A 218 -8.33 -13.21 10.65
CA HIS A 218 -8.48 -14.52 11.29
C HIS A 218 -7.45 -15.51 10.75
N SER A 219 -7.26 -16.62 11.47
CA SER A 219 -6.37 -17.69 11.02
C SER A 219 -6.80 -18.24 9.66
N GLY A 220 -5.84 -18.36 8.73
CA GLY A 220 -6.07 -18.82 7.36
C GLY A 220 -6.48 -17.72 6.37
N ASP A 221 -6.77 -16.50 6.83
CA ASP A 221 -7.01 -15.38 5.95
C ASP A 221 -5.75 -15.02 5.15
N ARG A 222 -5.96 -14.59 3.91
CA ARG A 222 -4.91 -14.16 3.00
C ARG A 222 -5.20 -12.75 2.50
N PHE A 223 -4.14 -12.02 2.23
CA PHE A 223 -4.18 -10.67 1.70
C PHE A 223 -3.28 -10.59 0.48
N LEU A 224 -3.70 -9.83 -0.52
CA LEU A 224 -2.93 -9.61 -1.74
C LEU A 224 -2.85 -8.11 -2.01
N LEU A 225 -1.63 -7.60 -2.07
CA LEU A 225 -1.32 -6.27 -2.60
C LEU A 225 -0.70 -6.46 -3.98
N CYS A 226 -1.20 -5.74 -5.00
CA CYS A 226 -0.66 -5.82 -6.36
C CYS A 226 -0.71 -4.47 -7.07
N THR A 227 0.22 -4.26 -8.00
CA THR A 227 0.17 -3.18 -8.99
C THR A 227 -0.63 -3.60 -10.21
#